data_AF-A0A367RTL2-F1
#
_entry.id   AF-A0A367RTL2-F1
#
_cell.length_a   1.000
_cell.length_b   1.000
_cell.length_c   1.000
_cell.angle_alpha   90.00
_cell.angle_beta   90.00
_cell.angle_gamma   90.00
#
_symmetry.space_group_name_H-M   'P 1'
#
loop_
_entity.id
_entity.type
_entity.pdbx_description
1 polymer ?
#
loop_
_entity_poly.entity_id
_entity_poly.type
_entity_poly.pdbx_seq_one_letter_code
_entity_poly.pdbx_strand_id
1 'polypeptide(L)'
;MNPEAKHIVNELRHKFYSNFAATMNMPVLITGTSYSSNSPIASWMDRKQRLNYINVYAYTAPDKFVPFRPFILRVAINKSAGRVTTIRKGQICRGLNLVWDFELTVLPKEILDFLPWIVNLVEAHEKGSPLLLESPPHSFELNVSEVKLFNNAWTEKAWLLANPTIFPTRNI
;
A
#
# COMPACT_ATOMS: atom_id res chain seq x y z
N MET A 1 10.64 -9.38 12.38
CA MET A 1 11.25 -9.51 11.03
C MET A 1 12.74 -9.77 11.15
N ASN A 2 13.25 -10.81 10.47
CA ASN A 2 14.68 -11.12 10.36
C ASN A 2 15.42 -10.05 9.50
N PRO A 3 16.76 -10.02 9.50
CA PRO A 3 17.53 -9.01 8.75
C PRO A 3 17.30 -9.04 7.24
N GLU A 4 17.14 -10.23 6.65
CA GLU A 4 16.90 -10.41 5.22
C GLU A 4 15.57 -9.79 4.77
N ALA A 5 14.48 -10.11 5.45
CA ALA A 5 13.18 -9.54 5.14
C ALA A 5 13.16 -8.02 5.39
N LYS A 6 13.91 -7.50 6.37
CA LYS A 6 14.11 -6.04 6.54
C LYS A 6 14.78 -5.42 5.31
N HIS A 7 15.83 -6.05 4.80
CA HIS A 7 16.53 -5.57 3.60
C HIS A 7 15.60 -5.56 2.38
N ILE A 8 14.86 -6.66 2.15
CA ILE A 8 13.90 -6.76 1.05
C ILE A 8 12.82 -5.67 1.14
N VAL A 9 12.24 -5.44 2.34
CA VAL A 9 11.24 -4.38 2.53
C VAL A 9 11.82 -3.00 2.19
N ASN A 10 13.05 -2.71 2.62
CA ASN A 10 13.67 -1.40 2.38
C ASN A 10 13.93 -1.16 0.89
N GLU A 11 14.47 -2.16 0.18
CA GLU A 11 14.68 -2.10 -1.27
C GLU A 11 13.38 -1.91 -2.04
N LEU A 12 12.34 -2.68 -1.69
CA LEU A 12 11.04 -2.59 -2.33
C LEU A 12 10.38 -1.23 -2.05
N ARG A 13 10.45 -0.71 -0.83
CA ARG A 13 9.95 0.64 -0.50
C ARG A 13 10.62 1.71 -1.35
N HIS A 14 11.95 1.68 -1.43
CA HIS A 14 12.68 2.68 -2.21
C HIS A 14 12.25 2.65 -3.67
N LYS A 15 12.27 1.48 -4.30
CA LYS A 15 11.83 1.31 -5.70
C LYS A 15 10.38 1.70 -5.91
N PHE A 16 9.47 1.22 -5.04
CA PHE A 16 8.06 1.51 -5.14
C PHE A 16 7.78 3.01 -5.03
N TYR A 17 8.33 3.72 -4.04
CA TYR A 17 8.08 5.14 -3.87
C TYR A 17 8.72 6.00 -4.96
N SER A 18 9.94 5.67 -5.39
CA SER A 18 10.59 6.36 -6.52
C SER A 18 9.75 6.24 -7.80
N ASN A 19 9.30 5.02 -8.12
CA ASN A 19 8.47 4.78 -9.30
C ASN A 19 7.09 5.42 -9.15
N PHE A 20 6.47 5.33 -7.97
CA PHE A 20 5.17 5.95 -7.69
C PHE A 20 5.25 7.47 -7.89
N ALA A 21 6.30 8.11 -7.37
CA ALA A 21 6.53 9.53 -7.57
C ALA A 21 6.76 9.91 -9.04
N ALA A 22 7.42 9.05 -9.81
CA ALA A 22 7.66 9.27 -11.24
C ALA A 22 6.41 9.07 -12.11
N THR A 23 5.51 8.15 -11.72
CA THR A 23 4.28 7.84 -12.47
C THR A 23 3.12 8.76 -12.12
N MET A 24 3.10 9.32 -10.90
CA MET A 24 2.04 10.23 -10.46
C MET A 24 2.05 11.54 -11.26
N ASN A 25 0.86 11.97 -11.70
CA ASN A 25 0.65 13.24 -12.41
C ASN A 25 0.72 14.50 -11.51
N MET A 26 1.17 14.35 -10.25
CA MET A 26 1.23 15.42 -9.26
C MET A 26 2.48 15.28 -8.40
N PRO A 27 2.98 16.39 -7.80
CA PRO A 27 4.19 16.33 -7.00
C PRO A 27 4.04 15.41 -5.78
N VAL A 28 4.83 14.34 -5.76
CA VAL A 28 4.95 13.43 -4.61
C VAL A 28 6.16 13.81 -3.77
N LEU A 29 5.97 13.88 -2.45
CA LEU A 29 7.03 14.02 -1.46
C LEU A 29 7.29 12.67 -0.81
N ILE A 30 8.53 12.19 -0.93
CA ILE A 30 9.01 11.01 -0.21
C ILE A 30 9.74 11.51 1.04
N THR A 31 9.23 11.17 2.23
CA THR A 31 9.90 11.48 3.51
C THR A 31 10.55 10.22 4.05
N GLY A 32 11.75 10.32 4.65
CA GLY A 32 12.40 9.17 5.30
C GLY A 32 13.90 8.97 5.04
N THR A 33 14.67 10.00 4.67
CA THR A 33 16.13 9.88 4.51
C THR A 33 16.96 10.14 5.78
N SER A 34 16.35 10.40 6.94
CA SER A 34 17.13 10.58 8.17
C SER A 34 17.10 9.35 9.07
N TYR A 35 18.25 9.05 9.66
CA TYR A 35 18.63 7.93 10.54
C TYR A 35 17.67 7.61 11.72
N SER A 36 16.52 8.27 11.87
CA SER A 36 15.60 8.12 12.99
C SER A 36 14.30 7.37 12.63
N SER A 37 14.35 6.03 12.63
CA SER A 37 13.23 5.09 12.90
C SER A 37 11.89 5.19 12.14
N ASN A 38 11.64 6.21 11.33
CA ASN A 38 10.41 6.38 10.58
C ASN A 38 10.57 5.67 9.23
N SER A 39 9.74 4.67 8.98
CA SER A 39 9.68 4.04 7.65
C SER A 39 9.34 5.10 6.61
N PRO A 40 10.03 5.12 5.45
CA PRO A 40 9.75 6.12 4.44
C PRO A 40 8.30 6.02 3.98
N ILE A 41 7.70 7.18 3.69
CA ILE A 41 6.35 7.32 3.14
C ILE A 41 6.37 8.24 1.94
N ALA A 42 5.50 7.98 0.97
CA ALA A 42 5.22 8.90 -0.13
C ALA A 42 3.91 9.64 0.14
N SER A 43 3.86 10.94 -0.15
CA SER A 43 2.71 11.79 0.15
C SER A 43 2.47 12.81 -0.95
N TRP A 44 1.22 13.21 -1.17
CA TRP A 44 0.82 14.16 -2.21
C TRP A 44 -0.39 14.98 -1.77
N MET A 45 -0.61 16.11 -2.44
CA MET A 45 -1.79 16.95 -2.22
C MET A 45 -2.83 16.65 -3.29
N ASP A 46 -4.08 16.43 -2.89
CA ASP A 46 -5.19 16.33 -3.84
C ASP A 46 -5.68 17.72 -4.29
N ARG A 47 -6.57 17.73 -5.29
CA ARG A 47 -7.22 18.95 -5.81
C ARG A 47 -8.01 19.75 -4.76
N LYS A 48 -8.42 19.11 -3.66
CA LYS A 48 -9.12 19.75 -2.54
C LYS A 48 -8.14 20.26 -1.48
N GLN A 49 -6.83 20.29 -1.79
CA GLN A 49 -5.77 20.72 -0.88
C GLN A 49 -5.71 19.86 0.40
N ARG A 50 -6.02 18.57 0.29
CA ARG A 50 -5.87 17.61 1.40
C ARG A 50 -4.64 16.75 1.17
N LEU A 51 -3.93 16.46 2.25
CA LEU A 51 -2.74 15.63 2.23
C LEU A 51 -3.15 14.15 2.20
N ASN A 52 -2.67 13.46 1.18
CA ASN A 52 -2.77 12.01 1.02
C ASN A 52 -1.39 11.40 1.21
N TYR A 53 -1.36 10.12 1.59
CA TYR A 53 -0.11 9.39 1.72
C TYR A 53 -0.29 7.91 1.39
N ILE A 54 0.82 7.29 1.01
CA ILE A 54 0.94 5.87 0.75
C ILE A 54 2.14 5.31 1.52
N ASN A 55 1.95 4.14 2.13
CA ASN A 55 2.98 3.44 2.89
C ASN A 55 2.97 1.95 2.56
N VAL A 56 4.17 1.37 2.42
CA VAL A 56 4.42 -0.05 2.26
C VAL A 56 4.98 -0.60 3.56
N TYR A 57 4.41 -1.65 4.12
CA TYR A 57 4.91 -2.28 5.34
C TYR A 57 4.70 -3.80 5.33
N ALA A 58 5.43 -4.51 6.20
CA ALA A 58 5.23 -5.95 6.35
C ALA A 58 3.91 -6.20 7.09
N TYR A 59 3.01 -6.94 6.46
CA TYR A 59 1.82 -7.48 7.12
C TYR A 59 2.21 -8.67 8.00
N THR A 60 2.93 -9.63 7.41
CA THR A 60 3.60 -10.72 8.11
C THR A 60 5.02 -10.86 7.55
N ALA A 61 5.96 -11.25 8.40
CA ALA A 61 7.33 -11.52 7.96
C ALA A 61 7.99 -12.55 8.87
N PRO A 62 8.93 -13.37 8.33
CA PRO A 62 9.71 -14.30 9.12
C PRO A 62 10.55 -13.57 10.17
N ASP A 63 10.74 -14.19 11.32
CA ASP A 63 11.60 -13.71 12.39
C ASP A 63 12.33 -14.86 13.09
N LYS A 64 13.10 -14.54 14.15
CA LYS A 64 13.91 -15.54 14.86
C LYS A 64 13.07 -16.63 15.53
N PHE A 65 11.82 -16.35 15.89
CA PHE A 65 10.94 -17.28 16.58
C PHE A 65 10.04 -18.04 15.61
N VAL A 66 9.66 -17.40 14.50
CA VAL A 66 8.83 -18.02 13.45
C VAL A 66 9.51 -17.83 12.08
N PRO A 67 10.53 -18.64 11.75
CA PRO A 67 11.32 -18.47 10.53
C PRO A 67 10.53 -18.79 9.25
N PHE A 68 9.49 -19.62 9.36
CA PHE A 68 8.63 -20.00 8.23
C PHE A 68 7.36 -19.14 8.12
N ARG A 69 7.25 -18.05 8.90
CA ARG A 69 6.09 -17.17 8.77
C ARG A 69 6.03 -16.61 7.34
N PRO A 70 4.88 -16.65 6.67
CA PRO A 70 4.72 -16.08 5.33
C PRO A 70 5.22 -14.63 5.29
N PHE A 71 5.97 -14.30 4.24
CA PHE A 71 6.42 -12.94 4.00
C PHE A 71 5.43 -12.23 3.07
N ILE A 72 4.61 -11.37 3.65
CA ILE A 72 3.50 -10.69 2.99
C ILE A 72 3.59 -9.20 3.31
N LEU A 73 3.42 -8.37 2.29
CA LEU A 73 3.45 -6.92 2.40
C LEU A 73 2.04 -6.34 2.34
N ARG A 74 1.92 -5.11 2.79
CA ARG A 74 0.73 -4.30 2.64
C ARG A 74 1.09 -2.92 2.13
N VAL A 75 0.35 -2.47 1.14
CA VAL A 75 0.34 -1.09 0.65
C VAL A 75 -0.90 -0.42 1.21
N ALA A 76 -0.75 0.71 1.88
CA ALA A 76 -1.84 1.44 2.52
C ALA A 76 -1.87 2.89 2.04
N ILE A 77 -3.03 3.36 1.60
CA ILE A 77 -3.32 4.74 1.26
C ILE A 77 -4.23 5.33 2.33
N ASN A 78 -3.86 6.47 2.90
CA ASN A 78 -4.61 7.21 3.93
C ASN A 78 -5.05 6.38 5.15
N LYS A 79 -4.48 5.18 5.31
CA LYS A 79 -4.72 4.28 6.43
C LYS A 79 -3.46 4.14 7.27
N SER A 80 -3.63 3.94 8.57
CA SER A 80 -2.54 3.53 9.47
C SER A 80 -1.34 4.50 9.61
N ALA A 81 -1.49 5.81 9.37
CA ALA A 81 -0.43 6.78 9.69
C ALA A 81 -0.92 7.85 10.66
N GLY A 82 -0.85 7.55 11.95
CA GLY A 82 -0.96 8.54 13.01
C GLY A 82 0.22 9.52 13.09
N ARG A 83 1.01 9.73 12.02
CA ARG A 83 2.30 10.45 12.06
C ARG A 83 2.69 11.23 10.81
N VAL A 84 1.80 11.53 9.86
CA VAL A 84 2.16 12.44 8.76
C VAL A 84 2.08 13.89 9.27
N THR A 85 3.22 14.43 9.70
CA THR A 85 3.33 15.77 10.29
C THR A 85 3.92 16.82 9.35
N THR A 86 4.39 16.42 8.16
CA THR A 86 5.13 17.33 7.27
C THR A 86 4.18 18.05 6.32
N ILE A 87 3.69 19.22 6.75
CA ILE A 87 3.03 20.20 5.87
C ILE A 87 4.13 21.03 5.20
N ARG A 88 4.10 21.16 3.86
CA ARG A 88 5.03 22.04 3.13
C ARG A 88 4.84 23.49 3.61
N LYS A 89 5.92 24.14 4.06
CA LYS A 89 5.91 25.61 4.31
C LYS A 89 5.45 26.31 3.02
N GLY A 90 4.35 27.08 3.09
CA GLY A 90 3.84 27.88 1.98
C GLY A 90 2.78 27.22 1.09
N GLN A 91 2.35 25.97 1.34
CA GLN A 91 1.18 25.40 0.67
C GLN A 91 -0.05 25.42 1.58
N ILE A 92 -1.20 25.81 1.04
CA ILE A 92 -2.49 25.67 1.72
C ILE A 92 -2.77 24.17 1.87
N CYS A 93 -2.82 23.69 3.11
CA CYS A 93 -3.18 22.32 3.45
C CYS A 93 -4.41 22.35 4.35
N ARG A 94 -5.49 21.69 3.93
CA ARG A 94 -6.75 21.55 4.66
C ARG A 94 -6.76 20.34 5.61
N GLY A 95 -5.58 19.80 5.91
CA GLY A 95 -5.40 18.60 6.75
C GLY A 95 -5.29 17.30 5.94
N LEU A 96 -5.33 16.18 6.66
CA LEU A 96 -5.27 14.83 6.07
C LEU A 96 -6.56 14.49 5.32
N ASN A 97 -6.44 13.70 4.27
CA ASN A 97 -7.59 13.14 3.59
C ASN A 97 -8.16 11.96 4.39
N LEU A 98 -9.24 12.22 5.13
CA LEU A 98 -9.96 11.21 5.93
C LEU A 98 -11.19 10.65 5.21
N VAL A 99 -11.44 11.05 3.96
CA VAL A 99 -12.66 10.69 3.23
C VAL A 99 -12.55 9.31 2.58
N TRP A 100 -11.33 8.86 2.29
CA TRP A 100 -11.09 7.54 1.73
C TRP A 100 -9.77 6.99 2.21
N ASP A 101 -9.73 5.67 2.32
CA ASP A 101 -8.55 4.89 2.61
C ASP A 101 -8.58 3.60 1.80
N PHE A 102 -7.42 2.98 1.61
CA PHE A 102 -7.31 1.73 0.88
C PHE A 102 -6.12 0.93 1.38
N GLU A 103 -6.26 -0.38 1.46
CA GLU A 103 -5.19 -1.32 1.76
C GLU A 103 -5.17 -2.47 0.75
N LEU A 104 -4.00 -2.77 0.21
CA LEU A 104 -3.76 -3.92 -0.63
C LEU A 104 -2.69 -4.80 0.02
N THR A 105 -3.05 -6.04 0.32
CA THR A 105 -2.15 -7.06 0.88
C THR A 105 -1.63 -7.93 -0.26
N VAL A 106 -0.31 -8.00 -0.43
CA VAL A 106 0.36 -8.59 -1.59
C VAL A 106 1.59 -9.41 -1.20
N LEU A 107 2.06 -10.26 -2.11
CA LEU A 107 3.40 -10.81 -1.99
C LEU A 107 4.48 -9.78 -2.39
N PRO A 108 5.70 -9.87 -1.82
CA PRO A 108 6.81 -8.97 -2.17
C PRO A 108 7.09 -8.87 -3.68
N LYS A 109 6.91 -9.97 -4.41
CA LYS A 109 7.13 -10.04 -5.86
C LYS A 109 6.04 -9.34 -6.69
N GLU A 110 4.85 -9.12 -6.13
CA GLU A 110 3.69 -8.57 -6.85
C GLU A 110 3.59 -7.04 -6.70
N ILE A 111 4.23 -6.47 -5.68
CA ILE A 111 4.01 -5.08 -5.28
C ILE A 111 4.31 -4.06 -6.40
N LEU A 112 5.35 -4.31 -7.20
CA LEU A 112 5.72 -3.40 -8.29
C LEU A 112 4.79 -3.55 -9.49
N ASP A 113 4.23 -4.73 -9.73
CA ASP A 113 3.25 -4.95 -10.79
C ASP A 113 1.97 -4.17 -10.53
N PHE A 114 1.57 -4.04 -9.25
CA PHE A 114 0.42 -3.24 -8.83
C PHE A 114 0.63 -1.73 -8.89
N LEU A 115 1.85 -1.24 -9.14
CA LEU A 115 2.13 0.19 -9.10
C LEU A 115 1.30 1.01 -10.11
N PRO A 116 1.21 0.64 -11.41
CA PRO A 116 0.38 1.36 -12.36
C PRO A 116 -1.10 1.36 -11.96
N TRP A 117 -1.59 0.21 -11.48
CA TRP A 117 -2.96 0.06 -11.01
C TRP A 117 -3.26 0.94 -9.79
N ILE A 118 -2.33 1.04 -8.83
CA ILE A 118 -2.46 1.92 -7.66
C ILE A 118 -2.49 3.39 -8.07
N VAL A 119 -1.67 3.80 -9.05
CA VAL A 119 -1.72 5.17 -9.57
C VAL A 119 -3.05 5.44 -10.27
N ASN A 120 -3.53 4.51 -11.09
CA ASN A 120 -4.84 4.59 -11.73
C ASN A 120 -5.98 4.65 -10.69
N LEU A 121 -5.89 3.92 -9.58
CA LEU A 121 -6.82 4.00 -8.44
C LEU A 121 -6.85 5.40 -7.82
N VAL A 122 -5.68 6.00 -7.57
CA VAL A 122 -5.60 7.38 -7.05
C VAL A 122 -6.25 8.36 -8.02
N GLU A 123 -5.99 8.23 -9.32
CA GLU A 123 -6.60 9.08 -10.34
C GLU A 123 -8.11 8.90 -10.46
N ALA A 124 -8.60 7.66 -10.48
CA ALA A 124 -10.01 7.34 -10.55
C ALA A 124 -10.76 7.94 -9.35
N HIS A 125 -10.16 7.85 -8.16
CA HIS A 125 -10.68 8.49 -6.95
C HIS A 125 -10.66 10.03 -7.06
N GLU A 126 -9.58 10.65 -7.55
CA GLU A 126 -9.52 12.10 -7.75
C GLU A 126 -10.59 12.61 -8.74
N LYS A 127 -10.87 11.82 -9.79
CA LYS A 127 -11.88 12.11 -10.80
C LYS A 127 -13.30 11.74 -10.34
N GLY A 128 -13.43 11.06 -9.20
CA GLY A 128 -14.71 10.60 -8.66
C GLY A 128 -15.42 9.57 -9.55
N SER A 129 -14.67 8.84 -10.38
CA SER A 129 -15.23 7.91 -11.37
C SER A 129 -14.57 6.53 -11.25
N PRO A 130 -15.20 5.57 -10.54
CA PRO A 130 -14.72 4.20 -10.45
C PRO A 130 -14.64 3.47 -11.80
N LEU A 131 -15.39 3.93 -12.80
CA LEU A 131 -15.37 3.36 -14.15
C LEU A 131 -14.02 3.57 -14.88
N LEU A 132 -13.17 4.45 -14.36
CA LEU A 132 -11.81 4.66 -14.87
C LEU A 132 -10.81 3.67 -14.28
N LEU A 133 -11.23 2.85 -13.31
CA LEU A 133 -10.36 1.89 -12.67
C LEU A 133 -10.10 0.72 -13.61
N GLU A 134 -8.84 0.53 -13.96
CA GLU A 134 -8.40 -0.60 -14.78
C GLU A 134 -8.46 -1.91 -14.01
N SER A 135 -8.44 -3.02 -14.76
CA SER A 135 -8.34 -4.35 -14.17
C SER A 135 -6.99 -4.51 -13.46
N PRO A 136 -6.94 -5.19 -12.31
CA PRO A 136 -5.70 -5.39 -11.60
C PRO A 136 -4.77 -6.37 -12.31
N PRO A 137 -3.45 -6.24 -12.11
CA PRO A 137 -2.43 -7.09 -12.75
C PRO A 137 -2.42 -8.53 -12.20
N HIS A 138 -2.94 -8.74 -10.99
CA HIS A 138 -3.12 -10.07 -10.40
C HIS A 138 -4.53 -10.18 -9.82
N SER A 139 -5.09 -11.39 -9.85
CA SER A 139 -6.35 -11.70 -9.17
C SER A 139 -6.27 -11.34 -7.68
N PHE A 140 -7.28 -10.65 -7.17
CA PHE A 140 -7.44 -10.42 -5.74
C PHE A 140 -8.82 -10.84 -5.26
N GLU A 141 -8.86 -11.45 -4.08
CA GLU A 141 -10.12 -11.60 -3.34
C GLU A 141 -10.45 -10.24 -2.72
N LEU A 142 -11.57 -9.68 -3.15
CA LEU A 142 -12.17 -8.54 -2.48
C LEU A 142 -12.91 -9.07 -1.26
N ASN A 143 -12.43 -8.74 -0.06
CA ASN A 143 -13.21 -9.02 1.14
C ASN A 143 -14.33 -7.98 1.21
N VAL A 144 -15.50 -8.36 0.70
CA VAL A 144 -16.69 -7.52 0.61
C VAL A 144 -17.30 -7.40 2.01
N SER A 145 -17.19 -6.22 2.62
CA SER A 145 -18.12 -5.82 3.68
C SER A 145 -19.19 -4.95 3.04
N GLU A 146 -20.44 -5.40 3.04
CA GLU A 146 -21.61 -4.88 2.33
C GLU A 146 -21.96 -3.39 2.56
N VAL A 147 -21.17 -2.63 3.32
CA VAL A 147 -21.55 -1.30 3.81
C VAL A 147 -20.54 -0.20 3.46
N LYS A 148 -19.35 -0.51 2.94
CA LYS A 148 -18.36 0.51 2.56
C LYS A 148 -17.66 0.16 1.26
N LEU A 149 -17.45 1.18 0.44
CA LEU A 149 -16.55 1.15 -0.71
C LEU A 149 -15.22 0.46 -0.31
N PHE A 150 -14.66 -0.29 -1.25
CA PHE A 150 -13.54 -1.22 -1.10
C PHE A 150 -12.30 -0.59 -0.44
N ASN A 151 -12.05 -0.90 0.83
CA ASN A 151 -10.90 -0.34 1.55
C ASN A 151 -9.83 -1.38 1.93
N ASN A 152 -10.05 -2.67 1.66
CA ASN A 152 -9.10 -3.74 1.96
C ASN A 152 -9.19 -4.86 0.92
N ALA A 153 -8.09 -5.13 0.23
CA ALA A 153 -7.97 -6.13 -0.82
C ALA A 153 -6.77 -7.04 -0.56
N TRP A 154 -6.83 -8.27 -1.05
CA TRP A 154 -5.75 -9.25 -0.93
C TRP A 154 -5.51 -9.92 -2.26
N THR A 155 -4.27 -9.98 -2.74
CA THR A 155 -3.96 -10.87 -3.86
C THR A 155 -4.31 -12.30 -3.45
N GLU A 156 -4.86 -13.07 -4.39
CA GLU A 156 -5.29 -14.45 -4.13
C GLU A 156 -4.15 -15.27 -3.53
N LYS A 157 -2.93 -15.12 -4.06
CA LYS A 157 -1.73 -15.79 -3.54
C LYS A 157 -1.36 -15.36 -2.12
N ALA A 158 -1.47 -14.07 -1.80
CA ALA A 158 -1.23 -13.59 -0.43
C ALA A 158 -2.29 -14.11 0.54
N TRP A 159 -3.56 -14.17 0.11
CA TRP A 159 -4.66 -14.70 0.90
C TRP A 159 -4.48 -16.19 1.21
N LEU A 160 -4.19 -16.99 0.18
CA LEU A 160 -3.93 -18.44 0.32
C LEU A 160 -2.77 -18.73 1.26
N LEU A 161 -1.69 -17.96 1.16
CA LEU A 161 -0.53 -18.11 2.03
C LEU A 161 -0.80 -17.70 3.49
N ALA A 162 -1.68 -16.71 3.71
CA ALA A 162 -2.06 -16.28 5.05
C ALA A 162 -3.11 -17.18 5.71
N ASN A 163 -3.95 -17.85 4.92
CA ASN A 163 -5.08 -18.66 5.40
C ASN A 163 -5.05 -20.09 4.81
N PRO A 164 -3.99 -20.89 5.10
CA PRO A 164 -3.80 -22.20 4.47
C PRO A 164 -4.87 -23.24 4.82
N THR A 165 -5.69 -23.01 5.84
CA THR A 165 -6.68 -23.97 6.38
C THR A 165 -8.08 -23.89 5.76
N ILE A 166 -8.33 -22.95 4.84
CA ILE A 166 -9.69 -22.75 4.25
C ILE A 166 -9.95 -23.67 3.05
N PHE A 167 -8.93 -24.32 2.48
CA PHE A 167 -9.09 -25.32 1.43
C PHE A 167 -8.84 -26.72 2.00
N PRO A 168 -9.86 -27.59 2.12
CA PRO A 168 -9.60 -29.00 2.38
C PRO A 168 -8.81 -29.53 1.19
N THR A 169 -7.61 -30.06 1.45
CA THR A 169 -6.91 -30.92 0.51
C THR A 169 -7.85 -32.03 0.10
N ARG A 170 -8.40 -31.98 -1.12
CA ARG A 170 -8.94 -33.16 -1.76
C ARG A 170 -7.76 -34.08 -1.99
N ASN A 171 -7.56 -35.00 -1.06
CA ASN A 171 -6.72 -36.17 -1.28
C ASN A 171 -7.33 -36.92 -2.49
N ILE A 172 -6.54 -37.02 -3.55
CA ILE A 172 -6.74 -37.98 -4.64
C ILE A 172 -6.05 -39.27 -4.22
#